data_AF-D8PQN2-F1
#
_entry.id   AF-D8PQN2-F1
#
_cell.length_a   1.000
_cell.length_b   1.000
_cell.length_c   1.000
_cell.angle_alpha   90.00
_cell.angle_beta   90.00
_cell.angle_gamma   90.00
#
_symmetry.space_group_name_H-M   'P 1'
#
loop_
_entity.id
_entity.type
_entity.pdbx_description
1 polymer ?
#
loop_
_entity_poly.entity_id
_entity_poly.type
_entity_poly.pdbx_seq_one_letter_code
_entity_poly.pdbx_strand_id
1 'polypeptide(L)'
;MAAQVTYNPIVQASVDVVQTLGMQIMVNLFLEGVQLTLGFAALSALAHAGGKKFTLYFAVILVMLALFVNTVMNLLFNVMQIPGVLAANYPDPQGLADRLTRMKIAADVLRKVILFVSDIIVVWRAWIMYPKSYMVKTLLVLCALCGLGGLLVHSVYYDDPTHDYPEAMSLLLPVCTLAMNGIATLLVSWRLWTYRRDINISIFGRTAFVLAGDMM
;
A
#
# COMPACT_ATOMS: atom_id res chain seq x y z
N MET A 1 14.97 -35.69 44.88
CA MET A 1 15.93 -34.73 44.31
C MET A 1 15.13 -33.68 43.55
N ALA A 2 14.98 -32.48 44.10
CA ALA A 2 14.26 -31.39 43.45
C ALA A 2 15.19 -30.74 42.42
N ALA A 3 14.76 -30.66 41.16
CA ALA A 3 15.49 -29.96 40.11
C ALA A 3 15.59 -28.47 40.48
N GLN A 4 16.82 -27.96 40.64
CA GLN A 4 17.05 -26.52 40.77
C GLN A 4 16.58 -25.82 39.50
N VAL A 5 15.52 -25.02 39.61
CA VAL A 5 15.09 -24.12 38.54
C VAL A 5 16.08 -22.97 38.51
N THR A 6 17.05 -23.02 37.59
CA THR A 6 18.00 -21.92 37.37
C THR A 6 17.24 -20.71 36.85
N TYR A 7 17.04 -19.71 37.70
CA TYR A 7 16.50 -18.41 37.30
C TYR A 7 17.55 -17.68 36.47
N ASN A 8 17.39 -17.68 35.14
CA ASN A 8 18.13 -16.75 34.29
C ASN A 8 17.41 -15.40 34.32
N PRO A 9 18.02 -14.33 34.88
CA PRO A 9 17.44 -13.01 34.83
C PRO A 9 17.26 -12.58 33.38
N ILE A 10 16.14 -11.91 33.08
CA ILE A 10 15.85 -11.38 31.75
C ILE A 10 17.00 -10.43 31.38
N VAL A 11 17.72 -10.77 30.32
CA VAL A 11 18.83 -9.96 29.80
C VAL A 11 18.25 -8.63 29.28
N GLN A 12 18.91 -7.50 29.53
CA GLN A 12 18.46 -6.18 29.06
C GLN A 12 18.18 -6.17 27.54
N ALA A 13 18.99 -6.90 26.76
CA ALA A 13 18.76 -7.08 25.33
C ALA A 13 17.38 -7.67 24.99
N SER A 14 16.86 -8.59 25.80
CA SER A 14 15.51 -9.15 25.59
C SER A 14 14.41 -8.12 25.87
N VAL A 15 14.63 -7.23 26.84
CA VAL A 15 13.70 -6.15 27.16
C VAL A 15 13.63 -5.15 26.00
N ASP A 16 14.79 -4.75 25.46
CA ASP A 16 14.87 -3.80 24.34
C ASP A 16 14.20 -4.35 23.07
N VAL A 17 14.38 -5.64 22.77
CA VAL A 17 13.74 -6.30 21.63
C VAL A 17 12.22 -6.35 21.80
N VAL A 18 11.73 -6.75 22.98
CA VAL A 18 10.28 -6.78 23.26
C VAL A 18 9.67 -5.38 23.19
N GLN A 19 10.38 -4.36 23.70
CA GLN A 19 9.92 -2.97 23.62
C GLN A 19 9.85 -2.48 22.17
N THR A 20 10.87 -2.81 21.35
CA THR A 20 10.90 -2.44 19.93
C THR A 20 9.78 -3.12 19.15
N LEU A 21 9.55 -4.42 19.36
CA LEU A 21 8.44 -5.16 18.77
C LEU A 21 7.10 -4.58 19.20
N GLY A 22 6.95 -4.26 20.48
CA GLY A 22 5.75 -3.62 21.02
C GLY A 22 5.43 -2.29 20.33
N MET A 23 6.43 -1.40 20.20
CA MET A 23 6.27 -0.13 19.49
C MET A 23 5.87 -0.34 18.02
N GLN A 24 6.53 -1.27 17.33
CA GLN A 24 6.25 -1.57 15.93
C GLN A 24 4.82 -2.11 15.73
N ILE A 25 4.36 -3.01 16.61
CA ILE A 25 2.99 -3.55 16.57
C ILE A 25 1.96 -2.42 16.79
N MET A 26 2.19 -1.55 17.79
CA MET A 26 1.28 -0.44 18.07
C MET A 26 1.16 0.52 16.88
N VAL A 27 2.30 0.92 16.28
CA VAL A 27 2.32 1.83 15.14
C VAL A 27 1.62 1.20 13.93
N ASN A 28 1.90 -0.06 13.62
CA ASN A 28 1.26 -0.75 12.50
C ASN A 28 -0.27 -0.87 12.69
N LEU A 29 -0.72 -1.31 13.88
CA LEU A 29 -2.15 -1.41 14.17
C LEU A 29 -2.86 -0.05 14.08
N PHE A 30 -2.21 1.01 14.54
CA PHE A 30 -2.75 2.36 14.46
C PHE A 30 -2.92 2.80 12.99
N LEU A 31 -1.87 2.72 12.19
CA LEU A 31 -1.89 3.12 10.78
C LEU A 31 -2.88 2.28 9.96
N GLU A 32 -2.93 0.98 10.19
CA GLU A 32 -3.87 0.07 9.52
C GLU A 32 -5.32 0.34 9.96
N GLY A 33 -5.55 0.69 11.23
CA GLY A 33 -6.85 1.12 11.74
C GLY A 33 -7.38 2.38 11.06
N VAL A 34 -6.51 3.38 10.84
CA VAL A 34 -6.84 4.57 10.05
C VAL A 34 -7.24 4.17 8.62
N GLN A 35 -6.47 3.29 8.00
CA GLN A 35 -6.74 2.83 6.64
C GLN A 35 -8.08 2.08 6.51
N LEU A 36 -8.42 1.22 7.49
CA LEU A 36 -9.72 0.55 7.56
C LEU A 36 -10.87 1.56 7.70
N THR A 37 -10.70 2.56 8.57
CA THR A 37 -11.72 3.60 8.80
C THR A 37 -11.99 4.40 7.52
N LEU A 38 -10.93 4.78 6.80
CA LEU A 38 -11.05 5.44 5.49
C LEU A 38 -11.70 4.52 4.44
N GLY A 39 -11.39 3.23 4.44
CA GLY A 39 -12.03 2.23 3.57
C GLY A 39 -13.53 2.12 3.79
N PHE A 40 -13.97 2.05 5.05
CA PHE A 40 -15.40 2.05 5.40
C PHE A 40 -16.09 3.37 5.05
N ALA A 41 -15.44 4.51 5.29
CA ALA A 41 -15.96 5.81 4.89
C ALA A 41 -16.14 5.89 3.37
N ALA A 42 -15.17 5.38 2.60
CA ALA A 42 -15.26 5.32 1.14
C ALA A 42 -16.39 4.41 0.65
N LEU A 43 -16.55 3.22 1.25
CA LEU A 43 -17.66 2.31 0.94
C LEU A 43 -19.02 2.96 1.22
N SER A 44 -19.15 3.59 2.38
CA SER A 44 -20.37 4.31 2.77
C SER A 44 -20.68 5.43 1.77
N ALA A 45 -19.71 6.30 1.47
CA ALA A 45 -19.88 7.37 0.49
C ALA A 45 -20.29 6.83 -0.89
N LEU A 46 -19.73 5.69 -1.30
CA LEU A 46 -20.03 5.06 -2.58
C LEU A 46 -21.43 4.43 -2.62
N ALA A 47 -21.88 3.85 -1.50
CA ALA A 47 -23.23 3.30 -1.35
C ALA A 47 -24.30 4.41 -1.48
N HIS A 48 -24.01 5.61 -0.98
CA HIS A 48 -24.91 6.77 -1.09
C HIS A 48 -24.86 7.46 -2.45
N ALA A 49 -23.83 7.25 -3.27
CA ALA A 49 -23.59 8.00 -4.51
C ALA A 49 -24.47 7.59 -5.71
N GLY A 50 -25.47 6.72 -5.53
CA GLY A 50 -26.54 6.45 -6.51
C GLY A 50 -26.07 6.22 -7.95
N GLY A 51 -25.49 5.04 -8.26
CA GLY A 51 -25.14 4.69 -9.64
C GLY A 51 -24.56 3.28 -9.80
N LYS A 52 -24.56 2.75 -11.03
CA LYS A 52 -23.94 1.45 -11.39
C LYS A 52 -22.41 1.56 -11.40
N LYS A 53 -21.79 1.75 -10.23
CA LYS A 53 -20.33 1.80 -10.04
C LYS A 53 -19.80 0.50 -9.44
N PHE A 54 -20.34 -0.64 -9.90
CA PHE A 54 -20.03 -1.99 -9.41
C PHE A 54 -18.51 -2.26 -9.37
N THR A 55 -17.77 -1.84 -10.39
CA THR A 55 -16.33 -2.03 -10.47
C THR A 55 -15.57 -1.30 -9.35
N LEU A 56 -16.00 -0.10 -8.96
CA LEU A 56 -15.33 0.65 -7.88
C LEU A 56 -15.66 0.06 -6.51
N TYR A 57 -16.89 -0.42 -6.34
CA TYR A 57 -17.32 -1.14 -5.12
C TYR A 57 -16.50 -2.43 -4.93
N PHE A 58 -16.36 -3.22 -6.01
CA PHE A 58 -15.55 -4.44 -6.01
C PHE A 58 -14.07 -4.16 -5.72
N ALA A 59 -13.50 -3.12 -6.33
CA ALA A 59 -12.11 -2.74 -6.11
C ALA A 59 -11.82 -2.33 -4.65
N VAL A 60 -12.69 -1.52 -4.04
CA VAL A 60 -12.53 -1.11 -2.64
C VAL A 60 -12.66 -2.29 -1.69
N ILE A 61 -13.63 -3.19 -1.91
CA ILE A 61 -13.78 -4.42 -1.11
C ILE A 61 -12.53 -5.31 -1.24
N LEU A 62 -12.03 -5.50 -2.45
CA LEU A 62 -10.87 -6.35 -2.71
C LEU A 62 -9.62 -5.79 -2.01
N VAL A 63 -9.41 -4.47 -2.04
CA VAL A 63 -8.32 -3.82 -1.29
C VAL A 63 -8.51 -3.99 0.22
N MET A 64 -9.72 -3.77 0.75
CA MET A 64 -9.97 -3.95 2.19
C MET A 64 -9.73 -5.40 2.64
N LEU A 65 -10.16 -6.39 1.84
CA LEU A 65 -9.92 -7.80 2.12
C LEU A 65 -8.42 -8.11 2.13
N ALA A 66 -7.69 -7.64 1.14
CA ALA A 66 -6.27 -7.90 1.02
C ALA A 66 -5.48 -7.25 2.17
N LEU A 67 -5.82 -6.01 2.54
CA LEU A 67 -5.26 -5.33 3.73
C LEU A 67 -5.52 -6.12 5.01
N PHE A 68 -6.75 -6.61 5.20
CA PHE A 68 -7.11 -7.42 6.36
C PHE A 68 -6.25 -8.70 6.46
N VAL A 69 -6.05 -9.42 5.36
CA VAL A 69 -5.20 -10.61 5.33
C VAL A 69 -3.75 -10.26 5.68
N ASN A 70 -3.21 -9.15 5.17
CA ASN A 70 -1.85 -8.70 5.47
C ASN A 70 -1.68 -8.34 6.95
N THR A 71 -2.64 -7.63 7.55
CA THR A 71 -2.65 -7.32 9.00
C THR A 71 -2.62 -8.59 9.83
N VAL A 72 -3.48 -9.57 9.50
CA VAL A 72 -3.54 -10.85 10.23
C VAL A 72 -2.21 -11.60 10.11
N MET A 73 -1.60 -11.66 8.92
CA MET A 73 -0.30 -12.30 8.72
C MET A 73 0.82 -11.63 9.51
N ASN A 74 0.88 -10.29 9.52
CA ASN A 74 1.86 -9.55 10.31
C ASN A 74 1.66 -9.74 11.81
N LEU A 75 0.41 -9.75 12.29
CA LEU A 75 0.12 -10.00 13.70
C LEU A 75 0.57 -11.41 14.10
N LEU A 76 0.24 -12.42 13.30
CA LEU A 76 0.63 -13.81 13.52
C LEU A 76 2.15 -13.99 13.53
N PHE A 77 2.85 -13.34 12.61
CA PHE A 77 4.32 -13.34 12.57
C PHE A 77 4.92 -12.75 13.85
N ASN A 78 4.47 -11.58 14.27
CA ASN A 78 4.95 -10.92 15.48
C ASN A 78 4.66 -11.75 16.73
N VAL A 79 3.46 -12.33 16.85
CA VAL A 79 3.10 -13.19 17.99
C VAL A 79 3.92 -14.49 18.01
N MET A 80 4.19 -15.09 16.84
CA MET A 80 5.05 -16.28 16.74
C MET A 80 6.54 -16.00 17.01
N GLN A 81 6.97 -14.75 16.90
CA GLN A 81 8.35 -14.34 17.20
C GLN A 81 8.60 -14.20 18.71
N ILE A 82 7.59 -13.86 19.51
CA ILE A 82 7.69 -13.65 20.97
C ILE A 82 8.29 -14.87 21.71
N PRO A 83 7.80 -16.12 21.49
CA PRO A 83 8.38 -17.29 22.14
C PRO A 83 9.84 -17.54 21.74
N GLY A 84 10.22 -17.24 20.50
CA GLY A 84 11.59 -17.41 20.01
C GLY A 84 12.58 -16.43 20.65
N VAL A 85 12.12 -15.25 21.05
CA VAL A 85 12.95 -14.21 21.72
C VAL A 85 13.03 -14.42 23.23
N LEU A 86 11.94 -14.87 23.86
CA LEU A 86 11.90 -15.06 25.32
C LEU A 86 12.34 -16.45 25.79
N ALA A 87 12.20 -17.50 24.98
CA ALA A 87 12.60 -18.85 25.35
C ALA A 87 14.02 -19.16 24.86
N ALA A 88 15.01 -18.98 25.75
CA ALA A 88 16.41 -19.35 25.50
C ALA A 88 16.63 -20.87 25.23
N ASN A 89 15.59 -21.70 25.37
CA ASN A 89 15.61 -23.15 25.18
C ASN A 89 14.48 -23.60 24.24
N TYR A 90 14.39 -23.02 23.04
CA TYR A 90 13.48 -23.58 22.03
C TYR A 90 14.04 -24.92 21.52
N PRO A 91 13.27 -26.02 21.52
CA PRO A 91 13.79 -27.36 21.19
C PRO A 91 14.32 -27.51 19.76
N ASP A 92 13.96 -26.59 18.86
CA ASP A 92 14.44 -26.55 17.47
C ASP A 92 14.49 -25.10 16.95
N PRO A 93 15.60 -24.37 17.19
CA PRO A 93 15.74 -22.99 16.75
C PRO A 93 15.86 -22.85 15.22
N GLN A 94 16.35 -23.89 14.52
CA GLN A 94 16.50 -23.87 13.07
C GLN A 94 15.15 -24.04 12.36
N GLY A 95 14.30 -24.96 12.82
CA GLY A 95 12.96 -25.16 12.27
C GLY A 95 12.03 -23.96 12.49
N LEU A 96 12.18 -23.24 13.60
CA LEU A 96 11.45 -22.00 13.86
C LEU A 96 11.91 -20.85 12.95
N ALA A 97 13.24 -20.71 12.76
CA ALA A 97 13.82 -19.69 11.89
C ALA A 97 13.38 -19.85 10.43
N ASP A 98 13.41 -21.07 9.89
CA ASP A 98 12.97 -21.34 8.51
C ASP A 98 11.47 -21.00 8.31
N ARG A 99 10.62 -21.34 9.28
CA ARG A 99 9.18 -20.99 9.23
C ARG A 99 8.94 -19.50 9.29
N LEU A 100 9.65 -18.78 10.17
CA LEU A 100 9.58 -17.33 10.27
C LEU A 100 10.03 -16.67 8.96
N THR A 101 11.14 -17.10 8.37
CA THR A 101 11.62 -16.58 7.09
C THR A 101 10.59 -16.76 5.98
N ARG A 102 10.00 -17.96 5.84
CA ARG A 102 8.95 -18.20 4.83
C ARG A 102 7.71 -17.34 5.05
N MET A 103 7.27 -17.17 6.30
CA MET A 103 6.13 -16.30 6.62
C MET A 103 6.44 -14.84 6.34
N LYS A 104 7.66 -14.38 6.63
CA LYS A 104 8.10 -13.01 6.35
C LYS A 104 8.12 -12.73 4.86
N ILE A 105 8.66 -13.66 4.05
CA ILE A 105 8.66 -13.57 2.59
C ILE A 105 7.22 -13.51 2.07
N ALA A 106 6.35 -14.40 2.53
CA ALA A 106 4.95 -14.42 2.12
C ALA A 106 4.21 -13.13 2.48
N ALA A 107 4.43 -12.60 3.68
CA ALA A 107 3.85 -11.33 4.12
C ALA A 107 4.38 -10.15 3.29
N ASP A 108 5.67 -10.12 2.97
CA ASP A 108 6.28 -9.07 2.15
C ASP A 108 5.76 -9.10 0.70
N VAL A 109 5.67 -10.29 0.09
CA VAL A 109 5.07 -10.47 -1.24
C VAL A 109 3.61 -10.02 -1.23
N LEU A 110 2.83 -10.43 -0.23
CA LEU A 110 1.43 -10.04 -0.11
C LEU A 110 1.26 -8.52 0.03
N ARG A 111 2.08 -7.87 0.87
CA ARG A 111 2.10 -6.41 1.03
C ARG A 111 2.36 -5.71 -0.30
N LYS A 112 3.34 -6.20 -1.06
CA LYS A 112 3.66 -5.61 -2.36
C LYS A 112 2.57 -5.83 -3.40
N VAL A 113 1.90 -6.99 -3.39
CA VAL A 113 0.72 -7.24 -4.24
C VAL A 113 -0.40 -6.26 -3.90
N ILE A 114 -0.65 -6.00 -2.62
CA ILE A 114 -1.67 -5.02 -2.17
C ILE A 114 -1.34 -3.61 -2.68
N LEU A 115 -0.08 -3.19 -2.56
CA LEU A 115 0.38 -1.90 -3.10
C LEU A 115 0.20 -1.83 -4.61
N PHE A 116 0.55 -2.91 -5.33
CA PHE A 116 0.38 -2.99 -6.78
C PHE A 116 -1.09 -2.91 -7.20
N VAL A 117 -1.99 -3.60 -6.49
CA VAL A 117 -3.44 -3.52 -6.73
C VAL A 117 -3.96 -2.10 -6.45
N SER A 118 -3.47 -1.44 -5.41
CA SER A 118 -3.80 -0.04 -5.12
C SER A 118 -3.39 0.88 -6.28
N ASP A 119 -2.19 0.69 -6.83
CA ASP A 119 -1.71 1.46 -7.98
C ASP A 119 -2.57 1.21 -9.23
N ILE A 120 -2.98 -0.05 -9.48
CA ILE A 120 -3.90 -0.38 -10.58
C ILE A 120 -5.23 0.35 -10.45
N ILE A 121 -5.77 0.51 -9.24
CA ILE A 121 -7.05 1.22 -9.04
C ILE A 121 -6.90 2.72 -9.36
N VAL A 122 -5.77 3.32 -8.99
CA VAL A 122 -5.46 4.71 -9.32
C VAL A 122 -5.30 4.88 -10.84
N VAL A 123 -4.58 3.96 -11.49
CA VAL A 123 -4.44 3.86 -12.95
C VAL A 123 -5.81 3.73 -13.62
N TRP A 124 -6.67 2.84 -13.12
CA TRP A 124 -8.02 2.62 -13.63
C TRP A 124 -8.89 3.87 -13.50
N ARG A 125 -8.79 4.62 -12.40
CA ARG A 125 -9.49 5.92 -12.24
C ARG A 125 -9.07 6.93 -13.30
N ALA A 126 -7.77 7.05 -13.57
CA ALA A 126 -7.28 7.95 -14.62
C ALA A 126 -7.68 7.47 -16.02
N TRP A 127 -7.71 6.15 -16.24
CA TRP A 127 -8.15 5.55 -17.51
C TRP A 127 -9.61 5.89 -17.86
N ILE A 128 -10.51 5.79 -16.88
CA ILE A 128 -11.93 6.15 -17.08
C ILE A 128 -12.09 7.64 -17.38
N MET A 129 -11.26 8.50 -16.76
CA MET A 129 -11.32 9.95 -16.98
C MET A 129 -10.80 10.39 -18.36
N TYR A 130 -9.95 9.57 -18.99
CA TYR A 130 -9.34 9.84 -20.31
C TYR A 130 -9.65 8.76 -21.35
N PRO A 131 -10.91 8.60 -21.79
CA PRO A 131 -11.28 7.53 -22.72
C PRO A 131 -10.60 7.66 -24.10
N LYS A 132 -10.30 8.89 -24.56
CA LYS A 132 -9.80 9.19 -25.92
C LYS A 132 -8.28 9.41 -26.04
N SER A 133 -7.55 9.48 -24.94
CA SER A 133 -6.10 9.77 -24.96
C SER A 133 -5.28 8.49 -24.85
N TYR A 134 -4.76 8.00 -25.98
CA TYR A 134 -3.89 6.81 -26.04
C TYR A 134 -2.55 7.02 -25.34
N MET A 135 -1.98 8.23 -25.38
CA MET A 135 -0.70 8.55 -24.71
C MET A 135 -0.75 8.37 -23.19
N VAL A 136 -1.83 8.82 -22.55
CA VAL A 136 -2.00 8.65 -21.10
C VAL A 136 -2.14 7.17 -20.75
N LYS A 137 -2.83 6.37 -21.59
CA LYS A 137 -2.98 4.93 -21.38
C LYS A 137 -1.64 4.18 -21.49
N THR A 138 -0.82 4.49 -22.50
CA THR A 138 0.51 3.86 -22.65
C THR A 138 1.45 4.25 -21.52
N LEU A 139 1.47 5.52 -21.09
CA LEU A 139 2.27 5.96 -19.96
C LEU A 139 1.89 5.21 -18.67
N LEU A 140 0.59 5.05 -18.41
CA LEU A 140 0.07 4.34 -17.25
C LEU A 140 0.43 2.84 -17.26
N VAL A 141 0.32 2.18 -18.41
CA VAL A 141 0.68 0.76 -18.55
C VAL A 141 2.19 0.56 -18.39
N LEU A 142 3.01 1.43 -18.98
CA LEU A 142 4.46 1.40 -18.78
C LEU A 142 4.85 1.57 -17.31
N CYS A 143 4.16 2.46 -16.60
CA CYS A 143 4.35 2.64 -15.16
C CYS A 143 4.00 1.38 -14.36
N ALA A 144 2.85 0.77 -14.64
CA ALA A 144 2.43 -0.48 -13.99
C ALA A 144 3.42 -1.62 -14.27
N LEU A 145 3.91 -1.74 -15.51
CA LEU A 145 4.93 -2.73 -15.89
C LEU A 145 6.27 -2.47 -15.18
N CYS A 146 6.65 -1.21 -14.97
CA CYS A 146 7.85 -0.85 -14.22
C CYS A 146 7.73 -1.26 -12.74
N GLY A 147 6.56 -1.02 -12.11
CA GLY A 147 6.28 -1.49 -10.76
C GLY A 147 6.33 -3.02 -10.64
N LEU A 148 5.78 -3.73 -11.62
CA LEU A 148 5.80 -5.19 -11.68
C LEU A 148 7.23 -5.73 -11.92
N GLY A 149 8.03 -5.04 -12.74
CA GLY A 149 9.45 -5.34 -12.93
C GLY A 149 10.26 -5.16 -11.65
N GLY A 150 10.04 -4.06 -10.92
CA GLY A 150 10.65 -3.83 -9.62
C GLY A 150 10.28 -4.90 -8.58
N LEU A 151 9.02 -5.35 -8.61
CA LEU A 151 8.54 -6.45 -7.77
C LEU A 151 9.29 -7.75 -8.05
N LEU A 152 9.42 -8.12 -9.33
CA LEU A 152 10.10 -9.34 -9.75
C LEU A 152 11.59 -9.29 -9.41
N VAL A 153 12.26 -8.17 -9.67
CA VAL A 153 13.68 -7.99 -9.31
C VAL A 153 13.87 -8.10 -7.81
N HIS A 154 13.03 -7.45 -7.00
CA HIS A 154 13.12 -7.56 -5.55
C HIS A 154 12.80 -8.97 -5.05
N SER A 155 11.85 -9.69 -5.67
CA SER A 155 11.51 -11.05 -5.25
C SER A 155 12.60 -12.07 -5.60
N VAL A 156 13.35 -11.85 -6.68
CA VAL A 156 14.41 -12.77 -7.14
C VAL A 156 15.75 -12.46 -6.47
N TYR A 157 16.07 -11.19 -6.21
CA TYR A 157 17.38 -10.79 -5.70
C TYR A 157 17.44 -10.69 -4.17
N TYR A 158 16.38 -10.29 -3.48
CA TYR A 158 16.48 -10.01 -2.03
C TYR A 158 16.50 -11.27 -1.14
N ASP A 159 16.30 -12.46 -1.73
CA ASP A 159 16.32 -13.75 -1.05
C ASP A 159 17.67 -14.48 -1.18
N ASP A 160 18.67 -13.88 -1.84
CA ASP A 160 20.03 -14.45 -1.90
C ASP A 160 20.85 -13.95 -0.69
N PRO A 161 21.17 -14.82 0.29
CA PRO A 161 21.88 -14.43 1.51
C PRO A 161 23.36 -14.07 1.27
N THR A 162 23.85 -14.16 0.03
CA THR A 162 25.26 -13.94 -0.31
C THR A 162 25.63 -12.50 -0.62
N HIS A 163 24.65 -11.59 -0.74
CA HIS A 163 24.88 -10.23 -1.18
C HIS A 163 24.41 -9.20 -0.14
N ASP A 164 25.35 -8.38 0.35
CA ASP A 164 25.05 -7.19 1.14
C ASP A 164 24.44 -6.13 0.23
N TYR A 165 23.13 -5.92 0.37
CA TYR A 165 22.41 -4.92 -0.42
C TYR A 165 22.41 -3.56 0.28
N PRO A 166 22.61 -2.45 -0.46
CA PRO A 166 22.44 -1.12 0.10
C PRO A 166 20.97 -0.89 0.48
N GLU A 167 20.72 -0.44 1.70
CA GLU A 167 19.38 -0.15 2.24
C GLU A 167 18.52 0.72 1.30
N ALA A 168 19.16 1.54 0.46
CA ALA A 168 18.52 2.37 -0.56
C ALA A 168 17.65 1.56 -1.55
N MET A 169 18.00 0.29 -1.82
CA MET A 169 17.25 -0.55 -2.76
C MET A 169 15.91 -1.03 -2.17
N SER A 170 15.82 -1.16 -0.84
CA SER A 170 14.57 -1.45 -0.12
C SER A 170 13.57 -0.30 -0.19
N LEU A 171 14.08 0.94 -0.27
CA LEU A 171 13.27 2.15 -0.38
C LEU A 171 12.86 2.46 -1.82
N LEU A 172 13.55 1.88 -2.82
CA LEU A 172 13.27 2.14 -4.23
C LEU A 172 11.84 1.74 -4.60
N LEU A 173 11.36 0.60 -4.09
CA LEU A 173 10.02 0.09 -4.36
C LEU A 173 8.92 1.01 -3.80
N PRO A 174 8.90 1.37 -2.50
CA PRO A 174 7.91 2.28 -1.95
C PRO A 174 8.04 3.71 -2.51
N VAL A 175 9.24 4.18 -2.83
CA VAL A 175 9.42 5.50 -3.48
C VAL A 175 8.85 5.51 -4.89
N CYS A 176 9.06 4.44 -5.66
CA CYS A 176 8.53 4.30 -7.01
C CYS A 176 6.99 4.26 -7.02
N THR A 177 6.38 3.48 -6.12
CA THR A 177 4.91 3.42 -5.97
C THR A 177 4.33 4.76 -5.48
N LEU A 178 5.00 5.44 -4.55
CA LEU A 178 4.58 6.77 -4.09
C LEU A 178 4.64 7.80 -5.23
N ALA A 179 5.72 7.78 -6.01
CA ALA A 179 5.89 8.67 -7.16
C ALA A 179 4.81 8.42 -8.23
N MET A 180 4.48 7.16 -8.53
CA MET A 180 3.40 6.82 -9.45
C MET A 180 2.04 7.36 -8.98
N ASN A 181 1.71 7.17 -7.71
CA ASN A 181 0.48 7.70 -7.12
C ASN A 181 0.45 9.24 -7.14
N GLY A 182 1.60 9.89 -6.91
CA GLY A 182 1.75 11.34 -7.04
C GLY A 182 1.48 11.83 -8.46
N ILE A 183 2.14 11.23 -9.46
CA ILE A 183 1.97 11.58 -10.88
C ILE A 183 0.52 11.38 -11.33
N ALA A 184 -0.10 10.25 -10.97
CA ALA A 184 -1.49 9.98 -11.30
C ALA A 184 -2.44 11.00 -10.67
N THR A 185 -2.19 11.40 -9.42
CA THR A 185 -2.98 12.43 -8.72
C THR A 185 -2.81 13.81 -9.36
N LEU A 186 -1.59 14.16 -9.79
CA LEU A 186 -1.31 15.40 -10.51
C LEU A 186 -2.01 15.44 -11.87
N LEU A 187 -2.00 14.34 -12.63
CA LEU A 187 -2.71 14.20 -13.90
C LEU A 187 -4.22 14.42 -13.74
N VAL A 188 -4.83 13.80 -12.72
CA VAL A 188 -6.27 13.98 -12.41
C VAL A 188 -6.56 15.42 -12.00
N SER A 189 -5.70 16.02 -11.16
CA SER A 189 -5.85 17.41 -10.71
C SER A 189 -5.74 18.40 -11.86
N TRP A 190 -4.76 18.21 -12.75
CA TRP A 190 -4.58 19.02 -13.95
C TRP A 190 -5.80 18.94 -14.87
N ARG A 191 -6.40 17.75 -15.01
CA ARG A 191 -7.61 17.57 -15.82
C ARG A 191 -8.80 18.35 -15.26
N LEU A 192 -9.00 18.27 -13.95
CA LEU A 192 -10.09 18.99 -13.28
C LEU A 192 -9.90 20.51 -13.41
N TRP A 193 -8.66 20.97 -13.32
CA TRP A 193 -8.32 22.39 -13.51
C TRP A 193 -8.62 22.87 -14.93
N THR A 194 -8.14 22.14 -15.94
CA THR A 194 -8.40 22.46 -17.36
C THR A 194 -9.88 22.43 -17.69
N TYR A 195 -10.62 21.44 -17.19
CA TYR A 195 -12.08 21.37 -17.36
C TYR A 195 -12.81 22.57 -16.73
N ARG A 196 -12.45 22.97 -15.50
CA ARG A 196 -13.02 24.17 -14.87
C ARG A 196 -12.70 25.44 -15.66
N ARG A 197 -11.47 25.54 -16.17
CA ARG A 197 -11.03 26.70 -16.96
C ARG A 197 -11.79 26.80 -18.28
N ASP A 198 -11.99 25.69 -18.99
CA ASP A 198 -12.73 25.67 -20.26
C ASP A 198 -14.21 26.05 -20.06
N ILE A 199 -14.83 25.63 -18.95
CA ILE A 199 -16.19 26.07 -18.60
C ILE A 199 -16.24 27.57 -18.34
N ASN A 200 -15.30 28.11 -17.54
CA ASN A 200 -15.28 29.55 -17.26
C ASN A 200 -15.07 30.39 -18.53
N ILE A 201 -14.20 29.95 -19.45
CA ILE A 201 -13.97 30.66 -20.72
C ILE A 201 -15.22 30.62 -21.60
N SER A 202 -15.90 29.48 -21.70
CA SER A 202 -17.12 29.36 -22.51
C SER A 202 -18.31 30.14 -21.96
N ILE A 203 -18.42 30.30 -20.64
CA ILE A 203 -19.45 31.14 -20.00
C ILE A 203 -19.15 32.62 -20.26
N PHE A 204 -17.90 33.04 -20.07
CA PHE A 204 -17.50 34.45 -20.24
C PHE A 204 -17.55 34.91 -21.71
N GLY A 205 -17.26 34.00 -22.66
CA GLY A 205 -17.42 34.28 -24.09
C GLY A 205 -18.90 34.43 -24.50
N ARG A 206 -19.82 33.75 -23.82
CA ARG A 206 -21.25 33.80 -24.13
C ARG A 206 -21.90 35.11 -23.64
N THR A 207 -21.51 35.62 -22.48
CA THR A 207 -21.97 36.92 -21.96
C THR A 207 -21.44 38.09 -22.78
N ALA A 208 -20.19 38.03 -23.26
CA ALA A 208 -19.63 39.06 -24.13
C ALA A 208 -20.37 39.16 -25.48
N PHE A 209 -20.79 38.02 -26.06
CA PHE A 209 -21.54 38.00 -27.31
C PHE A 209 -22.98 38.51 -27.15
N VAL A 210 -23.64 38.20 -26.02
CA VAL A 210 -24.99 38.73 -25.72
C VAL A 210 -24.95 40.25 -25.52
N LEU A 211 -23.97 40.79 -24.79
CA LEU A 211 -23.83 42.23 -24.59
C LEU A 211 -23.47 42.99 -25.88
N ALA A 212 -22.75 42.35 -26.81
CA ALA A 212 -22.45 42.95 -28.11
C ALA A 212 -23.66 42.92 -29.07
N GLY A 213 -24.58 41.97 -28.90
CA GLY A 213 -25.82 41.87 -29.67
C GLY A 213 -26.89 42.88 -29.26
N ASP A 214 -26.94 43.27 -27.97
CA ASP A 214 -27.90 44.27 -27.46
C ASP A 214 -27.49 45.74 -27.74
N MET A 215 -26.30 45.97 -28.32
CA MET A 215 -25.80 47.31 -28.68
C MET A 215 -25.94 47.65 -30.18
N MET A 216 -26.53 46.77 -30.98
CA MET A 216 -26.89 47.02 -32.39
C MET A 216 -28.39 47.19 -32.55
#